data_AF-A0A7J0CXJ7-F1
#
_entry.id   AF-A0A7J0CXJ7-F1
#
_cell.length_a   1.000
_cell.length_b   1.000
_cell.length_c   1.000
_cell.angle_alpha   90.00
_cell.angle_beta   90.00
_cell.angle_gamma   90.00
#
_symmetry.space_group_name_H-M   'P 1'
#
loop_
_entity.id
_entity.type
_entity.pdbx_description
1 polymer ?
#
loop_
_entity_poly.entity_id
_entity_poly.type
_entity_poly.pdbx_seq_one_letter_code
_entity_poly.pdbx_strand_id
1 'polypeptide(L)'
;MKLTMGVGAVKKKTGMLAPLAELPGGYPMYGAPVSQALPAVRTIRVATTDKTRWGLEFAQIGGKDHEGYPVFESGYSLGRPATYKGGKSYTKAVNTGVFGPRLAAGDGIYRDGSTIGAILPLLADGKGNDGAPEFSSVTTVLHRNGKKFAQNNDPLQGWGTFRVPAGNADYKLTSSVKHSAKIGALSTRVDVSFSFRSKKATTKLPASTVRFTPAIGSDGRAKAGRTISVPVTVQGSAAGKNLKSLTTYVSYNGGKTWKKVTVKKGKITVKNPAKGKGISFSANITDKKGNKSSVKIYNAYLGK
;
A
#
# COMPACT_ATOMS: atom_id res chain seq x y z
N MET A 1 -4.28 10.64 21.05
CA MET A 1 -3.81 9.58 20.12
C MET A 1 -2.31 9.39 20.28
N LYS A 2 -1.82 8.15 20.34
CA LYS A 2 -0.39 7.79 20.31
C LYS A 2 -0.06 7.31 18.90
N LEU A 3 0.74 8.07 18.16
CA LEU A 3 1.11 7.80 16.78
C LEU A 3 2.55 7.28 16.70
N THR A 4 2.74 6.10 16.10
CA THR A 4 4.06 5.59 15.71
C THR A 4 4.34 5.96 14.25
N MET A 5 5.45 6.64 13.99
CA MET A 5 5.91 6.98 12.64
C MET A 5 7.15 6.16 12.32
N GLY A 6 7.07 5.36 11.25
CA GLY A 6 8.18 4.59 10.74
C GLY A 6 9.10 5.39 9.82
N VAL A 7 10.19 4.75 9.39
CA VAL A 7 11.24 5.37 8.57
C VAL A 7 11.63 4.54 7.34
N GLY A 8 10.86 3.50 6.98
CA GLY A 8 11.14 2.70 5.79
C GLY A 8 12.56 2.11 5.72
N ALA A 9 13.16 1.79 6.87
CA ALA A 9 14.52 1.26 6.99
C ALA A 9 15.68 2.13 6.46
N VAL A 10 15.49 3.44 6.33
CA VAL A 10 16.57 4.42 6.07
C VAL A 10 16.94 5.20 7.35
N LYS A 11 17.93 6.10 7.25
CA LYS A 11 18.41 6.94 8.36
C LYS A 11 18.24 8.42 8.00
N LYS A 12 18.31 9.29 9.01
CA LYS A 12 18.35 10.76 8.85
C LYS A 12 17.15 11.32 8.06
N LYS A 13 15.95 10.81 8.34
CA LYS A 13 14.70 11.33 7.77
C LYS A 13 13.91 12.10 8.81
N THR A 14 13.14 13.06 8.32
CA THR A 14 12.23 13.87 9.12
C THR A 14 10.80 13.53 8.72
N GLY A 15 9.93 13.34 9.71
CA GLY A 15 8.50 13.20 9.52
C GLY A 15 7.81 14.50 9.87
N MET A 16 6.94 14.96 8.99
CA MET A 16 6.07 16.10 9.19
C MET A 16 4.65 15.59 9.38
N LEU A 17 3.97 16.08 10.41
CA LEU A 17 2.63 15.63 10.79
C LEU A 17 1.70 16.83 10.89
N ALA A 18 0.60 16.81 10.16
CA ALA A 18 -0.47 17.80 10.26
C ALA A 18 -1.78 17.14 10.70
N PRO A 19 -2.48 17.66 11.72
CA PRO A 19 -3.84 17.25 12.01
C PRO A 19 -4.81 17.85 11.00
N LEU A 20 -5.82 17.08 10.59
CA LEU A 20 -6.91 17.55 9.73
C LEU A 20 -8.19 17.60 10.57
N ALA A 21 -8.72 18.80 10.82
CA ALA A 21 -9.97 18.99 11.55
C ALA A 21 -11.14 19.11 10.57
N GLU A 22 -12.25 18.46 10.86
CA GLU A 22 -13.51 18.61 10.12
C GLU A 22 -14.64 18.87 11.14
N LEU A 23 -15.16 20.09 11.11
CA LEU A 23 -16.31 20.51 11.92
C LEU A 23 -17.62 20.21 11.18
N PRO A 24 -18.74 19.99 11.90
CA PRO A 24 -20.06 19.82 11.27
C PRO A 24 -20.40 21.01 10.35
N GLY A 25 -20.75 20.72 9.09
CA GLY A 25 -21.10 21.74 8.09
C GLY A 25 -19.92 22.57 7.56
N GLY A 26 -18.70 22.35 8.06
CA GLY A 26 -17.49 23.05 7.64
C GLY A 26 -16.63 22.26 6.65
N TYR A 27 -15.69 22.96 6.03
CA TYR A 27 -14.65 22.33 5.21
C TYR A 27 -13.51 21.78 6.08
N PRO A 28 -12.83 20.70 5.67
CA PRO A 28 -11.63 20.22 6.36
C PRO A 28 -10.52 21.27 6.40
N MET A 29 -9.94 21.50 7.59
CA MET A 29 -8.86 22.45 7.81
C MET A 29 -7.61 21.76 8.35
N TYR A 30 -6.46 22.10 7.79
CA TYR A 30 -5.16 21.62 8.27
C TYR A 30 -4.68 22.46 9.44
N GLY A 31 -4.30 21.81 10.52
CA GLY A 31 -3.51 22.45 11.58
C GLY A 31 -2.06 22.62 11.16
N ALA A 32 -1.34 23.49 11.87
CA ALA A 32 0.07 23.71 11.63
C ALA A 32 0.87 22.39 11.73
N PRO A 33 1.70 22.06 10.74
CA PRO A 33 2.46 20.83 10.76
C PRO A 33 3.56 20.88 11.82
N VAL A 34 3.92 19.71 12.38
CA VAL A 34 5.10 19.59 13.24
C VAL A 34 6.06 18.54 12.71
N SER A 35 7.34 18.91 12.68
CA SER A 35 8.43 18.07 12.22
C SER A 35 9.18 17.39 13.36
N GLN A 36 9.67 16.18 13.11
CA GLN A 36 10.52 15.43 14.05
C GLN A 36 11.35 14.36 13.33
N ALA A 37 12.48 13.96 13.93
CA ALA A 37 13.30 12.87 13.40
C ALA A 37 12.52 11.53 13.41
N LEU A 38 12.80 10.67 12.41
CA LEU A 38 12.21 9.33 12.27
C LEU A 38 13.24 8.21 12.54
N PRO A 39 12.80 7.04 13.07
CA PRO A 39 11.44 6.72 13.48
C PRO A 39 11.11 7.37 14.84
N ALA A 40 9.83 7.60 15.11
CA ALA A 40 9.43 8.23 16.38
C ALA A 40 8.02 7.86 16.83
N VAL A 41 7.71 8.19 18.08
CA VAL A 41 6.37 8.10 18.65
C VAL A 41 5.96 9.47 19.15
N ARG A 42 4.73 9.90 18.81
CA ARG A 42 4.18 11.19 19.23
C ARG A 42 2.82 11.01 19.86
N THR A 43 2.57 11.73 20.95
CA THR A 43 1.22 11.89 21.50
C THR A 43 0.58 13.15 20.93
N ILE A 44 -0.60 12.99 20.34
CA ILE A 44 -1.41 14.05 19.74
C ILE A 44 -2.68 14.18 20.57
N ARG A 45 -2.96 15.36 21.09
CA ARG A 45 -4.22 15.68 21.77
C ARG A 45 -5.12 16.41 20.79
N VAL A 46 -6.40 16.03 20.74
CA VAL A 46 -7.39 16.63 19.85
C VAL A 46 -8.64 16.96 20.65
N ALA A 47 -9.32 18.04 20.28
CA ALA A 47 -10.59 18.43 20.89
C ALA A 47 -11.69 17.45 20.49
N THR A 48 -12.63 17.15 21.40
CA THR A 48 -13.79 16.30 21.12
C THR A 48 -15.11 17.05 21.24
N THR A 49 -15.05 18.37 21.45
CA THR A 49 -16.22 19.26 21.45
C THR A 49 -16.76 19.41 20.03
N ASP A 50 -18.01 19.86 19.94
CA ASP A 50 -18.66 20.28 18.69
C ASP A 50 -18.69 19.20 17.60
N LYS A 51 -18.69 17.93 18.02
CA LYS A 51 -18.65 16.74 17.14
C LYS A 51 -17.49 16.77 16.13
N THR A 52 -16.39 17.45 16.48
CA THR A 52 -15.21 17.58 15.62
C THR A 52 -14.66 16.21 15.22
N ARG A 53 -14.39 16.03 13.93
CA ARG A 53 -13.73 14.84 13.38
C ARG A 53 -12.27 15.15 13.09
N TRP A 54 -11.38 14.21 13.38
CA TRP A 54 -9.94 14.37 13.18
C TRP A 54 -9.33 13.31 12.29
N GLY A 55 -8.63 13.77 11.25
CA GLY A 55 -7.68 13.02 10.44
C GLY A 55 -6.24 13.38 10.82
N LEU A 56 -5.28 12.63 10.29
CA LEU A 56 -3.87 12.94 10.40
C LEU A 56 -3.24 12.74 9.02
N GLU A 57 -2.41 13.69 8.63
CA GLU A 57 -1.64 13.67 7.40
C GLU A 57 -0.17 13.63 7.77
N PHE A 58 0.56 12.72 7.16
CA PHE A 58 1.97 12.52 7.38
C PHE A 58 2.72 12.74 6.07
N ALA A 59 3.87 13.40 6.15
CA ALA A 59 4.83 13.43 5.07
C ALA A 59 6.23 13.07 5.57
N GLN A 60 7.00 12.33 4.77
CA GLN A 60 8.44 12.17 4.97
C GLN A 60 9.18 13.22 4.16
N ILE A 61 10.12 13.90 4.81
CA ILE A 61 10.97 14.93 4.22
C ILE A 61 12.38 14.38 4.04
N GLY A 62 12.91 14.54 2.82
CA GLY A 62 14.24 14.10 2.41
C GLY A 62 15.37 15.10 2.66
N GLY A 63 15.01 16.35 2.94
CA GLY A 63 15.92 17.46 3.10
C GLY A 63 15.21 18.78 2.81
N LYS A 64 15.99 19.79 2.42
CA LYS A 64 15.49 21.06 1.91
C LYS A 64 16.04 21.31 0.52
N ASP A 65 15.31 22.05 -0.30
CA ASP A 65 15.81 22.55 -1.58
C ASP A 65 16.74 23.77 -1.37
N HIS A 66 17.18 24.37 -2.48
CA HIS A 66 18.10 25.51 -2.48
C HIS A 66 17.50 26.79 -1.86
N GLU A 67 16.17 26.90 -1.80
CA GLU A 67 15.44 28.00 -1.18
C GLU A 67 15.08 27.72 0.29
N GLY A 68 15.41 26.51 0.78
CA GLY A 68 15.17 26.10 2.15
C GLY A 68 13.79 25.48 2.41
N TYR A 69 12.99 25.26 1.36
CA TYR A 69 11.69 24.60 1.48
C TYR A 69 11.83 23.08 1.65
N PRO A 70 10.93 22.41 2.39
CA PRO A 70 10.97 20.97 2.56
C PRO A 70 10.78 20.20 1.24
N VAL A 71 11.67 19.24 0.98
CA VAL A 71 11.50 18.28 -0.13
C VAL A 71 10.72 17.06 0.36
N PHE A 72 9.47 16.94 -0.09
CA PHE A 72 8.58 15.84 0.26
C PHE A 72 8.90 14.58 -0.54
N GLU A 73 9.21 13.48 0.14
CA GLU A 73 9.56 12.20 -0.49
C GLU A 73 8.40 11.19 -0.47
N SER A 74 7.50 11.31 0.50
CA SER A 74 6.29 10.48 0.59
C SER A 74 5.23 11.17 1.44
N GLY A 75 3.97 10.85 1.20
CA GLY A 75 2.83 11.32 1.97
C GLY A 75 1.84 10.20 2.25
N TYR A 76 1.22 10.21 3.43
CA TYR A 76 0.20 9.25 3.84
C TYR A 76 -0.91 9.89 4.67
N SER A 77 -2.15 9.56 4.32
CA SER A 77 -3.37 9.95 5.02
C SER A 77 -3.83 8.81 5.94
N LEU A 78 -3.98 9.08 7.24
CA LEU A 78 -4.33 8.08 8.24
C LEU A 78 -5.85 7.88 8.38
N GLY A 79 -6.48 7.61 7.24
CA GLY A 79 -7.92 7.43 7.09
C GLY A 79 -8.71 8.74 7.10
N ARG A 80 -10.02 8.64 6.83
CA ARG A 80 -10.93 9.79 6.88
C ARG A 80 -11.01 10.35 8.31
N PRO A 81 -11.26 11.66 8.48
CA PRO A 81 -11.50 12.24 9.79
C PRO A 81 -12.57 11.46 10.57
N ALA A 82 -12.32 11.20 11.85
CA ALA A 82 -13.24 10.44 12.69
C ALA A 82 -13.47 11.16 14.02
N THR A 83 -14.63 10.92 14.64
CA THR A 83 -14.89 11.40 16.00
C THR A 83 -14.11 10.53 17.01
N TYR A 84 -13.60 11.18 18.06
CA TYR A 84 -12.90 10.50 19.15
C TYR A 84 -13.65 10.76 20.46
N LYS A 85 -13.58 9.81 21.40
CA LYS A 85 -14.17 9.95 22.72
C LYS A 85 -13.17 10.60 23.68
N GLY A 86 -13.61 11.62 24.41
CA GLY A 86 -12.82 12.25 25.47
C GLY A 86 -12.35 11.25 26.53
N GLY A 87 -11.17 11.47 27.11
CA GLY A 87 -10.56 10.56 28.09
C GLY A 87 -10.07 9.21 27.54
N LYS A 88 -10.29 8.89 26.26
CA LYS A 88 -9.81 7.65 25.64
C LYS A 88 -8.49 7.84 24.91
N SER A 89 -7.67 6.79 24.94
CA SER A 89 -6.42 6.69 24.18
C SER A 89 -6.59 5.79 22.97
N TYR A 90 -5.98 6.19 21.85
CA TYR A 90 -6.03 5.50 20.57
C TYR A 90 -4.62 5.36 20.02
N THR A 91 -4.29 4.21 19.45
CA THR A 91 -2.98 3.97 18.81
C THR A 91 -3.13 3.97 17.30
N LYS A 92 -2.26 4.72 16.62
CA LYS A 92 -2.13 4.71 15.16
C LYS A 92 -0.68 4.49 14.79
N ALA A 93 -0.43 4.02 13.57
CA ALA A 93 0.90 4.00 13.01
C ALA A 93 0.85 4.40 11.53
N VAL A 94 1.92 5.02 11.05
CA VAL A 94 2.10 5.43 9.66
C VAL A 94 3.53 5.21 9.19
N ASN A 95 3.72 5.04 7.89
CA ASN A 95 5.03 4.88 7.25
C ASN A 95 5.81 3.66 7.78
N THR A 96 5.09 2.62 8.19
CA THR A 96 5.66 1.35 8.67
C THR A 96 5.57 0.29 7.58
N GLY A 97 6.56 -0.59 7.45
CA GLY A 97 6.46 -1.74 6.55
C GLY A 97 5.41 -2.78 7.01
N VAL A 98 4.94 -3.67 6.15
CA VAL A 98 5.26 -3.83 4.72
C VAL A 98 4.37 -2.94 3.87
N PHE A 99 4.95 -2.16 2.96
CA PHE A 99 4.20 -1.37 2.00
C PHE A 99 3.72 -2.27 0.86
N GLY A 100 2.52 -2.04 0.36
CA GLY A 100 2.00 -2.87 -0.72
C GLY A 100 0.57 -2.53 -1.13
N PRO A 101 0.05 -3.25 -2.13
CA PRO A 101 -1.27 -3.00 -2.68
C PRO A 101 -2.37 -3.11 -1.63
N ARG A 102 -3.34 -2.21 -1.67
CA ARG A 102 -4.54 -2.22 -0.82
C ARG A 102 -5.79 -2.20 -1.69
N LEU A 103 -6.79 -3.00 -1.29
CA LEU A 103 -8.14 -2.94 -1.86
C LEU A 103 -9.18 -2.70 -0.75
N ALA A 104 -9.35 -1.44 -0.36
CA ALA A 104 -10.46 -0.96 0.47
C ALA A 104 -11.75 -0.77 -0.34
N ALA A 105 -12.84 -0.33 0.30
CA ALA A 105 -14.16 -0.25 -0.34
C ALA A 105 -14.19 0.57 -1.64
N GLY A 106 -13.53 1.74 -1.65
CA GLY A 106 -13.42 2.61 -2.82
C GLY A 106 -12.31 2.23 -3.81
N ASP A 107 -11.40 1.33 -3.43
CA ASP A 107 -10.29 0.92 -4.28
C ASP A 107 -10.74 -0.16 -5.27
N GLY A 108 -10.28 -0.12 -6.52
CA GLY A 108 -10.53 -1.17 -7.49
C GLY A 108 -10.15 -0.82 -8.91
N ILE A 109 -10.54 -1.70 -9.82
CA ILE A 109 -10.50 -1.47 -11.26
C ILE A 109 -11.94 -1.19 -11.69
N TYR A 110 -12.13 -0.23 -12.57
CA TYR A 110 -13.44 0.24 -12.99
C TYR A 110 -13.53 0.21 -14.51
N ARG A 111 -14.66 -0.29 -15.00
CA ARG A 111 -15.11 -0.10 -16.37
C ARG A 111 -16.13 1.02 -16.35
N ASP A 112 -15.97 2.01 -17.20
CA ASP A 112 -16.99 3.03 -17.42
C ASP A 112 -17.16 3.29 -18.92
N GLY A 113 -18.33 2.98 -19.48
CA GLY A 113 -18.61 3.16 -20.90
C GLY A 113 -17.54 2.53 -21.79
N SER A 114 -16.65 3.34 -22.38
CA SER A 114 -15.54 2.95 -23.27
C SER A 114 -14.15 3.01 -22.62
N THR A 115 -14.03 3.26 -21.31
CA THR A 115 -12.75 3.26 -20.58
C THR A 115 -12.60 2.17 -19.52
N ILE A 116 -11.35 1.78 -19.22
CA ILE A 116 -10.96 1.04 -18.02
C ILE A 116 -9.92 1.88 -17.26
N GLY A 117 -10.16 2.10 -15.97
CA GLY A 117 -9.25 2.80 -15.05
C GLY A 117 -9.09 2.04 -13.73
N ALA A 118 -8.16 2.46 -12.89
CA ALA A 118 -7.96 1.84 -11.58
C ALA A 118 -7.57 2.88 -10.52
N ILE A 119 -8.07 2.66 -9.32
CA ILE A 119 -7.73 3.42 -8.10
C ILE A 119 -7.38 2.37 -7.05
N LEU A 120 -6.10 2.09 -6.88
CA LEU A 120 -5.60 1.01 -6.02
C LEU A 120 -4.19 1.39 -5.55
N PRO A 121 -4.03 1.88 -4.31
CA PRO A 121 -2.73 2.26 -3.78
C PRO A 121 -1.77 1.07 -3.79
N LEU A 122 -0.68 1.15 -4.54
CA LEU A 122 0.31 0.07 -4.66
C LEU A 122 1.36 0.06 -3.54
N LEU A 123 1.49 1.16 -2.81
CA LEU A 123 2.42 1.34 -1.70
C LEU A 123 1.73 1.86 -0.43
N ALA A 124 0.46 1.51 -0.22
CA ALA A 124 -0.17 1.74 1.07
C ALA A 124 0.67 1.09 2.19
N ASP A 125 0.91 1.83 3.27
CA ASP A 125 1.82 1.39 4.32
C ASP A 125 1.32 0.13 5.05
N GLY A 126 2.12 -0.42 5.95
CA GLY A 126 1.83 -1.64 6.71
C GLY A 126 0.53 -1.63 7.52
N LYS A 127 -0.06 -0.45 7.78
CA LYS A 127 -1.39 -0.31 8.40
C LYS A 127 -2.51 -0.07 7.38
N GLY A 128 -2.17 0.05 6.11
CA GLY A 128 -3.12 0.27 5.02
C GLY A 128 -3.52 1.74 4.88
N ASN A 129 -2.74 2.66 5.44
CA ASN A 129 -2.94 4.09 5.21
C ASN A 129 -2.70 4.38 3.73
N ASP A 130 -3.54 5.27 3.19
CA ASP A 130 -3.45 5.67 1.79
C ASP A 130 -2.32 6.67 1.62
N GLY A 131 -1.65 6.61 0.48
CA GLY A 131 -0.43 7.38 0.24
C GLY A 131 0.61 6.61 -0.55
N ALA A 132 1.67 7.33 -0.92
CA ALA A 132 2.77 6.79 -1.69
C ALA A 132 4.04 7.64 -1.52
N PRO A 133 5.23 7.06 -1.76
CA PRO A 133 6.41 7.83 -2.08
C PRO A 133 6.36 8.41 -3.48
N GLU A 134 7.27 9.34 -3.75
CA GLU A 134 7.63 9.69 -5.11
C GLU A 134 8.15 8.44 -5.86
N PHE A 135 7.60 8.21 -7.05
CA PHE A 135 7.97 7.07 -7.87
C PHE A 135 9.13 7.43 -8.80
N SER A 136 10.15 6.59 -8.84
CA SER A 136 11.25 6.71 -9.80
C SER A 136 10.93 6.06 -11.16
N SER A 137 9.92 5.17 -11.20
CA SER A 137 9.46 4.51 -12.43
C SER A 137 8.09 3.90 -12.20
N VAL A 138 7.19 4.10 -13.17
CA VAL A 138 5.86 3.50 -13.22
C VAL A 138 5.64 2.92 -14.62
N THR A 139 5.08 1.73 -14.71
CA THR A 139 4.62 1.15 -15.97
C THR A 139 3.35 0.37 -15.74
N THR A 140 2.26 0.80 -16.36
CA THR A 140 0.96 0.15 -16.30
C THR A 140 0.52 -0.25 -17.71
N VAL A 141 0.24 -1.53 -17.90
CA VAL A 141 -0.06 -2.12 -19.21
C VAL A 141 -1.40 -2.83 -19.15
N LEU A 142 -2.29 -2.49 -20.07
CA LEU A 142 -3.50 -3.24 -20.32
C LEU A 142 -3.27 -4.20 -21.50
N HIS A 143 -3.56 -5.47 -21.27
CA HIS A 143 -3.61 -6.49 -22.32
C HIS A 143 -5.07 -6.83 -22.61
N ARG A 144 -5.36 -7.15 -23.88
CA ARG A 144 -6.65 -7.62 -24.35
C ARG A 144 -6.44 -8.90 -25.17
N ASN A 145 -7.15 -9.97 -24.83
CA ASN A 145 -7.03 -11.29 -25.46
C ASN A 145 -5.57 -11.77 -25.55
N GLY A 146 -4.82 -11.62 -24.45
CA GLY A 146 -3.43 -12.05 -24.34
C GLY A 146 -2.38 -11.14 -24.98
N LYS A 147 -2.78 -10.15 -25.80
CA LYS A 147 -1.85 -9.21 -26.45
C LYS A 147 -1.81 -7.86 -25.72
N LYS A 148 -0.64 -7.20 -25.70
CA LYS A 148 -0.53 -5.82 -25.22
C LYS A 148 -1.49 -4.94 -26.03
N PHE A 149 -2.37 -4.23 -25.33
CA PHE A 149 -3.36 -3.36 -25.96
C PHE A 149 -2.95 -1.89 -25.82
N ALA A 150 -2.58 -1.47 -24.61
CA ALA A 150 -2.14 -0.10 -24.33
C ALA A 150 -1.27 -0.04 -23.07
N GLN A 151 -0.55 1.07 -22.90
CA GLN A 151 0.29 1.35 -21.73
C GLN A 151 0.20 2.82 -21.35
N ASN A 152 0.31 3.11 -20.05
CA ASN A 152 0.51 4.45 -19.51
C ASN A 152 1.44 4.40 -18.28
N ASN A 153 1.65 5.56 -17.66
CA ASN A 153 2.49 5.73 -16.47
C ASN A 153 1.68 6.03 -15.20
N ASP A 154 0.37 5.71 -15.19
CA ASP A 154 -0.46 5.87 -14.00
C ASP A 154 -0.15 4.75 -12.98
N PRO A 155 0.16 5.07 -11.71
CA PRO A 155 0.49 4.08 -10.68
C PRO A 155 -0.76 3.43 -10.05
N LEU A 156 -1.87 3.38 -10.78
CA LEU A 156 -3.22 3.03 -10.33
C LEU A 156 -3.78 4.07 -9.34
N GLN A 157 -3.56 5.36 -9.61
CA GLN A 157 -4.07 6.46 -8.78
C GLN A 157 -5.28 7.17 -9.41
N GLY A 158 -5.77 6.66 -10.53
CA GLY A 158 -6.96 7.18 -11.21
C GLY A 158 -6.71 8.38 -12.11
N TRP A 159 -5.44 8.73 -12.37
CA TRP A 159 -5.06 9.83 -13.26
C TRP A 159 -5.13 9.40 -14.73
N GLY A 160 -4.84 8.13 -15.01
CA GLY A 160 -4.87 7.54 -16.35
C GLY A 160 -5.97 6.51 -16.55
N THR A 161 -6.53 6.47 -17.75
CA THR A 161 -7.46 5.41 -18.19
C THR A 161 -7.05 4.84 -19.55
N PHE A 162 -7.64 3.70 -19.91
CA PHE A 162 -7.48 3.05 -21.20
C PHE A 162 -8.80 3.07 -21.95
N ARG A 163 -8.85 3.67 -23.16
CA ARG A 163 -10.02 3.54 -24.04
C ARG A 163 -10.03 2.16 -24.69
N VAL A 164 -11.09 1.39 -24.48
CA VAL A 164 -11.20 -0.01 -24.93
C VAL A 164 -12.48 -0.23 -25.76
N PRO A 165 -12.48 -1.22 -26.69
CA PRO A 165 -13.67 -1.58 -27.45
C PRO A 165 -14.86 -1.99 -26.58
N ALA A 166 -16.07 -1.91 -27.16
CA ALA A 166 -17.30 -2.27 -26.47
C ALA A 166 -17.47 -3.79 -26.26
N GLY A 167 -16.95 -4.58 -27.20
CA GLY A 167 -17.09 -6.03 -27.22
C GLY A 167 -16.47 -6.72 -26.00
N ASN A 168 -17.05 -7.85 -25.62
CA ASN A 168 -16.54 -8.69 -24.54
C ASN A 168 -15.13 -9.22 -24.86
N ALA A 169 -14.23 -9.18 -23.88
CA ALA A 169 -12.87 -9.69 -24.03
C ALA A 169 -12.26 -10.07 -22.69
N ASP A 170 -11.19 -10.87 -22.76
CA ASP A 170 -10.33 -11.15 -21.61
C ASP A 170 -9.30 -10.04 -21.49
N TYR A 171 -9.24 -9.42 -20.32
CA TYR A 171 -8.31 -8.34 -20.01
C TYR A 171 -7.30 -8.78 -18.95
N LYS A 172 -6.09 -8.22 -19.05
CA LYS A 172 -5.08 -8.31 -17.99
C LYS A 172 -4.44 -6.94 -17.78
N LEU A 173 -4.72 -6.34 -16.63
CA LEU A 173 -4.06 -5.11 -16.19
C LEU A 173 -2.84 -5.48 -15.34
N THR A 174 -1.66 -5.01 -15.74
CA THR A 174 -0.43 -5.16 -14.95
C THR A 174 0.12 -3.79 -14.59
N SER A 175 0.68 -3.65 -13.40
CA SER A 175 1.43 -2.45 -13.01
C SER A 175 2.70 -2.82 -12.26
N SER A 176 3.78 -2.09 -12.54
CA SER A 176 5.06 -2.16 -11.82
C SER A 176 5.44 -0.75 -11.40
N VAL A 177 5.53 -0.52 -10.09
CA VAL A 177 6.00 0.75 -9.52
C VAL A 177 7.33 0.55 -8.82
N LYS A 178 8.20 1.56 -8.91
CA LYS A 178 9.49 1.61 -8.22
C LYS A 178 9.68 2.97 -7.56
N HIS A 179 10.37 2.98 -6.43
CA HIS A 179 10.87 4.20 -5.81
C HIS A 179 12.33 4.01 -5.39
N SER A 180 13.02 5.14 -5.17
CA SER A 180 14.42 5.15 -4.77
C SER A 180 14.61 4.54 -3.37
N ALA A 181 15.68 3.75 -3.22
CA ALA A 181 16.12 3.26 -1.91
C ALA A 181 16.56 4.40 -0.97
N LYS A 182 16.80 5.61 -1.49
CA LYS A 182 17.10 6.82 -0.72
C LYS A 182 15.88 7.34 0.04
N ILE A 183 14.67 7.15 -0.52
CA ILE A 183 13.40 7.50 0.14
C ILE A 183 13.09 6.46 1.22
N GLY A 184 13.18 5.18 0.86
CA GLY A 184 12.96 4.06 1.78
C GLY A 184 13.55 2.78 1.20
N ALA A 185 14.09 1.91 2.03
CA ALA A 185 14.70 0.65 1.62
C ALA A 185 13.70 -0.52 1.56
N LEU A 186 12.43 -0.27 1.92
CA LEU A 186 11.38 -1.27 1.90
C LEU A 186 10.51 -1.16 0.66
N SER A 187 10.06 -2.30 0.13
CA SER A 187 9.05 -2.37 -0.94
C SER A 187 9.40 -1.53 -2.17
N THR A 188 10.70 -1.39 -2.46
CA THR A 188 11.27 -0.52 -3.52
C THR A 188 10.77 -0.85 -4.91
N ARG A 189 10.13 -2.01 -5.07
CA ARG A 189 9.34 -2.38 -6.23
C ARG A 189 8.10 -3.15 -5.79
N VAL A 190 6.98 -2.86 -6.42
CA VAL A 190 5.75 -3.65 -6.33
C VAL A 190 5.24 -3.94 -7.73
N ASP A 191 4.99 -5.23 -8.00
CA ASP A 191 4.36 -5.68 -9.24
C ASP A 191 2.99 -6.26 -8.93
N VAL A 192 1.99 -5.89 -9.72
CA VAL A 192 0.63 -6.46 -9.66
C VAL A 192 0.14 -6.89 -11.03
N SER A 193 -0.77 -7.87 -11.04
CA SER A 193 -1.52 -8.28 -12.22
C SER A 193 -2.94 -8.64 -11.83
N PHE A 194 -3.91 -8.26 -12.66
CA PHE A 194 -5.33 -8.59 -12.50
C PHE A 194 -5.88 -9.05 -13.83
N SER A 195 -6.44 -10.26 -13.88
CA SER A 195 -7.06 -10.84 -15.06
C SER A 195 -8.55 -11.03 -14.81
N PHE A 196 -9.37 -10.45 -15.69
CA PHE A 196 -10.82 -10.42 -15.61
C PHE A 196 -11.42 -10.33 -17.02
N ARG A 197 -12.68 -10.72 -17.14
CA ARG A 197 -13.46 -10.55 -18.37
C ARG A 197 -14.30 -9.29 -18.28
N SER A 198 -14.39 -8.51 -19.35
CA SER A 198 -15.15 -7.27 -19.37
C SER A 198 -15.75 -6.99 -20.75
N LYS A 199 -16.91 -6.33 -20.76
CA LYS A 199 -17.58 -5.71 -21.92
C LYS A 199 -17.94 -4.25 -21.59
N LYS A 200 -18.53 -3.50 -22.52
CA LYS A 200 -19.08 -2.15 -22.26
C LYS A 200 -20.07 -2.21 -21.08
N ALA A 201 -19.81 -1.46 -20.02
CA ALA A 201 -20.64 -1.35 -18.81
C ALA A 201 -20.11 -0.19 -17.94
N THR A 202 -20.85 0.16 -16.89
CA THR A 202 -20.34 1.00 -15.79
C THR A 202 -20.34 0.15 -14.52
N THR A 203 -19.19 -0.39 -14.15
CA THR A 203 -19.08 -1.38 -13.06
C THR A 203 -17.67 -1.50 -12.50
N LYS A 204 -17.56 -2.01 -11.27
CA LYS A 204 -16.30 -2.41 -10.66
C LYS A 204 -15.88 -3.79 -11.17
N LEU A 205 -14.67 -3.88 -11.71
CA LEU A 205 -14.10 -5.10 -12.26
C LEU A 205 -13.42 -5.94 -11.17
N PRO A 206 -13.40 -7.28 -11.32
CA PRO A 206 -12.76 -8.16 -10.34
C PRO A 206 -11.26 -7.89 -10.19
N ALA A 207 -10.85 -7.60 -8.96
CA ALA A 207 -9.46 -7.45 -8.57
C ALA A 207 -9.28 -8.00 -7.15
N SER A 208 -8.16 -8.67 -6.89
CA SER A 208 -7.83 -9.16 -5.55
C SER A 208 -6.35 -8.93 -5.24
N THR A 209 -6.03 -8.72 -3.98
CA THR A 209 -4.63 -8.60 -3.52
C THR A 209 -4.44 -9.29 -2.18
N VAL A 210 -3.20 -9.35 -1.70
CA VAL A 210 -2.84 -9.90 -0.39
C VAL A 210 -2.03 -8.88 0.39
N ARG A 211 -2.41 -8.70 1.66
CA ARG A 211 -1.63 -7.97 2.66
C ARG A 211 -0.81 -8.93 3.49
N PHE A 212 0.51 -8.73 3.52
CA PHE A 212 1.44 -9.39 4.43
C PHE A 212 1.76 -8.43 5.58
N THR A 213 1.52 -8.84 6.83
CA THR A 213 1.62 -7.92 7.99
C THR A 213 2.53 -8.47 9.10
N PRO A 214 3.81 -8.72 8.82
CA PRO A 214 4.75 -9.24 9.83
C PRO A 214 4.89 -8.27 11.00
N ALA A 215 5.08 -8.81 12.21
CA ALA A 215 5.39 -8.00 13.38
C ALA A 215 6.86 -7.54 13.33
N ILE A 216 7.10 -6.36 12.76
CA ILE A 216 8.43 -5.74 12.61
C ILE A 216 8.50 -4.39 13.33
N GLY A 217 9.71 -3.90 13.58
CA GLY A 217 9.91 -2.58 14.16
C GLY A 217 9.48 -1.45 13.24
N SER A 218 9.21 -0.26 13.80
CA SER A 218 8.96 0.97 13.03
C SER A 218 10.17 1.41 12.21
N ASP A 219 11.35 0.90 12.53
CA ASP A 219 12.58 0.98 11.73
C ASP A 219 12.56 0.10 10.47
N GLY A 220 11.48 -0.66 10.23
CA GLY A 220 11.35 -1.54 9.07
C GLY A 220 12.16 -2.83 9.17
N ARG A 221 12.62 -3.19 10.38
CA ARG A 221 13.53 -4.31 10.59
C ARG A 221 12.99 -5.35 11.58
N ALA A 222 13.44 -6.58 11.41
CA ALA A 222 13.15 -7.70 12.30
C ALA A 222 14.44 -8.40 12.74
N LYS A 223 14.46 -9.01 13.93
CA LYS A 223 15.63 -9.74 14.44
C LYS A 223 16.05 -10.83 13.46
N ALA A 224 17.28 -10.78 12.98
CA ALA A 224 17.80 -11.69 11.96
C ALA A 224 17.71 -13.16 12.39
N GLY A 225 17.46 -14.05 11.43
CA GLY A 225 17.43 -15.50 11.64
C GLY A 225 16.27 -16.05 12.49
N ARG A 226 15.47 -15.18 13.13
CA ARG A 226 14.31 -15.60 13.92
C ARG A 226 13.17 -16.04 13.02
N THR A 227 12.56 -17.18 13.34
CA THR A 227 11.32 -17.62 12.71
C THR A 227 10.14 -16.84 13.28
N ILE A 228 9.30 -16.28 12.39
CA ILE A 228 8.10 -15.52 12.75
C ILE A 228 6.90 -15.99 11.92
N SER A 229 5.70 -15.75 12.45
CA SER A 229 4.45 -15.88 11.70
C SER A 229 4.07 -14.53 11.07
N VAL A 230 3.63 -14.57 9.82
CA VAL A 230 3.19 -13.41 9.05
C VAL A 230 1.72 -13.61 8.67
N PRO A 231 0.80 -12.78 9.18
CA PRO A 231 -0.59 -12.80 8.73
C PRO A 231 -0.70 -12.44 7.25
N VAL A 232 -1.60 -13.16 6.57
CA VAL A 232 -1.88 -13.06 5.14
C VAL A 232 -3.36 -12.81 4.96
N THR A 233 -3.73 -11.61 4.53
CA THR A 233 -5.13 -11.21 4.35
C THR A 233 -5.43 -10.99 2.87
N VAL A 234 -6.35 -11.77 2.32
CA VAL A 234 -6.88 -11.55 0.96
C VAL A 234 -7.88 -10.40 0.99
N GLN A 235 -7.72 -9.46 0.08
CA GLN A 235 -8.62 -8.32 -0.13
C GLN A 235 -9.18 -8.34 -1.55
N GLY A 236 -10.32 -7.68 -1.76
CA GLY A 236 -10.98 -7.59 -3.05
C GLY A 236 -11.93 -8.75 -3.34
N SER A 237 -12.13 -9.04 -4.63
CA SER A 237 -13.18 -9.95 -5.10
C SER A 237 -13.04 -11.38 -4.55
N ALA A 238 -11.82 -11.87 -4.34
CA ALA A 238 -11.56 -13.20 -3.80
C ALA A 238 -11.64 -13.29 -2.27
N ALA A 239 -12.00 -12.22 -1.53
CA ALA A 239 -12.02 -12.27 -0.07
C ALA A 239 -13.09 -13.24 0.47
N GLY A 240 -12.81 -13.80 1.66
CA GLY A 240 -13.74 -14.69 2.37
C GLY A 240 -14.15 -15.93 1.57
N LYS A 241 -15.46 -16.20 1.51
CA LYS A 241 -16.01 -17.40 0.86
C LYS A 241 -15.82 -17.44 -0.66
N ASN A 242 -15.38 -16.35 -1.29
CA ASN A 242 -15.16 -16.30 -2.74
C ASN A 242 -13.73 -16.71 -3.16
N LEU A 243 -12.84 -16.99 -2.19
CA LEU A 243 -11.50 -17.50 -2.48
C LEU A 243 -11.58 -18.93 -3.03
N LYS A 244 -11.02 -19.16 -4.22
CA LYS A 244 -10.84 -20.51 -4.79
C LYS A 244 -9.47 -21.07 -4.46
N SER A 245 -8.42 -20.27 -4.66
CA SER A 245 -7.05 -20.69 -4.36
C SER A 245 -6.17 -19.51 -4.00
N LEU A 246 -5.26 -19.72 -3.04
CA LEU A 246 -4.19 -18.80 -2.68
C LEU A 246 -2.86 -19.56 -2.65
N THR A 247 -1.88 -19.10 -3.41
CA THR A 247 -0.50 -19.59 -3.31
C THR A 247 0.43 -18.46 -2.94
N THR A 248 1.22 -18.63 -1.89
CA THR A 248 2.16 -17.62 -1.40
C THR A 248 3.61 -18.06 -1.58
N TYR A 249 4.49 -17.09 -1.75
CA TYR A 249 5.92 -17.30 -1.96
C TYR A 249 6.75 -16.28 -1.19
N VAL A 250 7.97 -16.68 -0.87
CA VAL A 250 9.00 -15.80 -0.30
C VAL A 250 10.26 -15.82 -1.15
N SER A 251 11.01 -14.73 -1.12
CA SER A 251 12.33 -14.66 -1.73
C SER A 251 13.31 -13.96 -0.78
N TYR A 252 14.53 -14.47 -0.70
CA TYR A 252 15.62 -13.91 0.12
C TYR A 252 16.76 -13.33 -0.73
N ASN A 253 16.59 -13.29 -2.06
CA ASN A 253 17.61 -12.82 -3.01
C ASN A 253 17.05 -11.74 -3.94
N GLY A 254 16.21 -10.85 -3.40
CA GLY A 254 15.65 -9.72 -4.16
C GLY A 254 14.64 -10.14 -5.23
N GLY A 255 13.94 -11.28 -5.05
CA GLY A 255 12.94 -11.75 -5.99
C GLY A 255 13.48 -12.44 -7.24
N LYS A 256 14.76 -12.84 -7.25
CA LYS A 256 15.36 -13.65 -8.32
C LYS A 256 14.79 -15.07 -8.34
N THR A 257 14.68 -15.70 -7.16
CA THR A 257 14.01 -16.99 -6.99
C THR A 257 12.93 -16.91 -5.91
N TRP A 258 11.87 -17.71 -6.06
CA TRP A 258 10.69 -17.68 -5.19
C TRP A 258 10.41 -19.08 -4.66
N LYS A 259 10.40 -19.22 -3.34
CA LYS A 259 10.05 -20.48 -2.65
C LYS A 259 8.59 -20.43 -2.22
N LYS A 260 7.81 -21.44 -2.60
CA LYS A 260 6.43 -21.60 -2.15
C LYS A 260 6.39 -21.78 -0.62
N VAL A 261 5.45 -21.10 0.03
CA VAL A 261 5.19 -21.21 1.47
C VAL A 261 3.70 -21.47 1.67
N THR A 262 3.37 -22.39 2.57
CA THR A 262 1.99 -22.78 2.85
C THR A 262 1.33 -21.79 3.80
N VAL A 263 0.12 -21.33 3.45
CA VAL A 263 -0.73 -20.58 4.36
C VAL A 263 -1.46 -21.55 5.28
N LYS A 264 -1.25 -21.43 6.59
CA LYS A 264 -1.98 -22.18 7.62
C LYS A 264 -2.72 -21.20 8.52
N LYS A 265 -4.04 -21.38 8.69
CA LYS A 265 -4.89 -20.52 9.53
C LYS A 265 -4.67 -19.01 9.27
N GLY A 266 -4.60 -18.63 7.99
CA GLY A 266 -4.40 -17.23 7.57
C GLY A 266 -2.99 -16.66 7.78
N LYS A 267 -1.98 -17.50 8.02
CA LYS A 267 -0.60 -17.08 8.29
C LYS A 267 0.41 -17.92 7.49
N ILE A 268 1.54 -17.32 7.13
CA ILE A 268 2.73 -18.04 6.68
C ILE A 268 3.81 -18.00 7.77
N THR A 269 4.71 -18.98 7.77
CA THR A 269 5.87 -19.00 8.68
C THR A 269 7.13 -18.78 7.86
N VAL A 270 7.97 -17.82 8.27
CA VAL A 270 9.19 -17.43 7.55
C VAL A 270 10.35 -17.26 8.53
N LYS A 271 11.57 -17.47 8.05
CA LYS A 271 12.79 -17.14 8.78
C LYS A 271 13.19 -15.72 8.40
N ASN A 272 13.39 -14.84 9.38
CA ASN A 272 13.83 -13.47 9.08
C ASN A 272 15.17 -13.48 8.33
N PRO A 273 15.35 -12.58 7.35
CA PRO A 273 16.59 -12.50 6.59
C PRO A 273 17.78 -12.17 7.50
N ALA A 274 18.99 -12.44 7.02
CA ALA A 274 20.23 -12.03 7.70
C ALA A 274 20.30 -10.49 7.84
N LYS A 275 21.17 -10.02 8.73
CA LYS A 275 21.39 -8.58 8.96
C LYS A 275 21.67 -7.85 7.64
N GLY A 276 20.92 -6.78 7.38
CA GLY A 276 21.03 -5.97 6.16
C GLY A 276 20.47 -6.64 4.88
N LYS A 277 19.97 -7.88 4.95
CA LYS A 277 19.31 -8.55 3.84
C LYS A 277 17.79 -8.39 3.93
N GLY A 278 17.13 -8.42 2.77
CA GLY A 278 15.68 -8.28 2.65
C GLY A 278 14.98 -9.61 2.38
N ILE A 279 13.71 -9.67 2.75
CA ILE A 279 12.77 -10.71 2.31
C ILE A 279 11.70 -10.07 1.43
N SER A 280 11.32 -10.74 0.35
CA SER A 280 10.25 -10.32 -0.56
C SER A 280 9.08 -11.29 -0.45
N PHE A 281 7.86 -10.79 -0.69
CA PHE A 281 6.63 -11.58 -0.67
C PHE A 281 5.97 -11.61 -2.03
N SER A 282 5.30 -12.72 -2.34
CA SER A 282 4.49 -12.86 -3.54
C SER A 282 3.26 -13.71 -3.27
N ALA A 283 2.17 -13.43 -3.97
CA ALA A 283 0.97 -14.25 -3.93
C ALA A 283 0.30 -14.34 -5.30
N ASN A 284 -0.28 -15.49 -5.60
CA ASN A 284 -1.21 -15.73 -6.70
C ASN A 284 -2.58 -16.08 -6.10
N ILE A 285 -3.62 -15.42 -6.58
CA ILE A 285 -4.99 -15.49 -6.07
C ILE A 285 -5.91 -15.85 -7.23
N THR A 286 -6.83 -16.77 -7.00
CA THR A 286 -7.94 -17.07 -7.92
C THR A 286 -9.24 -17.03 -7.13
N ASP A 287 -10.24 -16.31 -7.64
CA ASP A 287 -11.60 -16.35 -7.09
C ASP A 287 -12.42 -17.51 -7.66
N LYS A 288 -13.61 -17.76 -7.09
CA LYS A 288 -14.50 -18.84 -7.57
C LYS A 288 -15.08 -18.59 -8.97
N LYS A 289 -15.04 -17.35 -9.47
CA LYS A 289 -15.44 -16.98 -10.83
C LYS A 289 -14.29 -17.11 -11.85
N GLY A 290 -13.10 -17.52 -11.41
CA GLY A 290 -11.94 -17.74 -12.27
C GLY A 290 -11.10 -16.49 -12.55
N ASN A 291 -11.42 -15.34 -11.94
CA ASN A 291 -10.57 -14.15 -12.05
C ASN A 291 -9.26 -14.40 -11.29
N LYS A 292 -8.15 -13.95 -11.86
CA LYS A 292 -6.81 -14.19 -11.33
C LYS A 292 -6.16 -12.88 -10.93
N SER A 293 -5.41 -12.89 -9.83
CA SER A 293 -4.59 -11.75 -9.44
C SER A 293 -3.24 -12.21 -8.90
N SER A 294 -2.21 -11.39 -9.06
CA SER A 294 -0.91 -11.64 -8.46
C SER A 294 -0.32 -10.36 -7.89
N VAL A 295 0.45 -10.49 -6.82
CA VAL A 295 1.22 -9.41 -6.21
C VAL A 295 2.65 -9.90 -5.94
N LYS A 296 3.64 -9.06 -6.20
CA LYS A 296 5.03 -9.22 -5.73
C LYS A 296 5.48 -7.94 -5.04
N ILE A 297 5.99 -8.06 -3.83
CA ILE A 297 6.52 -6.96 -3.02
C ILE A 297 7.99 -7.26 -2.77
N TYR A 298 8.88 -6.44 -3.32
CA TYR A 298 10.32 -6.65 -3.26
C TYR A 298 10.92 -5.93 -2.05
N ASN A 299 11.74 -6.61 -1.24
CA ASN A 299 12.31 -6.06 0.00
C ASN A 299 11.23 -5.59 0.99
N ALA A 300 10.27 -6.46 1.30
CA ALA A 300 9.16 -6.17 2.21
C ALA A 300 9.62 -5.66 3.59
N TYR A 301 10.66 -6.28 4.16
CA TYR A 301 11.37 -5.82 5.37
C TYR A 301 12.80 -6.34 5.41
N LEU A 302 13.64 -5.78 6.29
CA LEU A 302 15.06 -6.15 6.43
C LEU A 302 15.39 -6.85 7.76
N GLY A 303 16.48 -7.60 7.79
CA GLY A 303 17.04 -8.20 9.00
C GLY A 303 17.92 -7.21 9.77
N LYS A 304 17.91 -7.28 11.10
CA LYS A 304 18.85 -6.59 11.99
C LYS A 304 19.58 -7.53 12.94
#